data_AF-A0A939ZS48-F1
#
_entry.id   AF-A0A939ZS48-F1
#
_cell.length_a   1.000
_cell.length_b   1.000
_cell.length_c   1.000
_cell.angle_alpha   90.00
_cell.angle_beta   90.00
_cell.angle_gamma   90.00
#
_symmetry.space_group_name_H-M   'P 1'
#
loop_
_entity.id
_entity.type
_entity.pdbx_description
1 polymer ?
#
loop_
_entity_poly.entity_id
_entity_poly.type
_entity_poly.pdbx_seq_one_letter_code
_entity_poly.pdbx_strand_id
1 'polypeptide(L)'
;MQVFERKTIDWVKTGEKLAFLRANDLSLRRYACWVCHRKEWECTGNCDVCLEIPAHRRALGERGLDPSTSCAELAKVFGETESVVRNWESGRTPVPLEALYLYARILGKDLDTFLDEVIVYQ
;
A
#
# COMPACT_ATOMS: atom_id res chain seq x y z
N MET A 1 20.31 -25.48 -25.76
CA MET A 1 19.73 -25.59 -24.39
C MET A 1 19.92 -24.23 -23.73
N GLN A 2 18.84 -23.50 -23.48
CA GLN A 2 18.93 -22.16 -22.90
C GLN A 2 19.08 -22.33 -21.37
N VAL A 3 20.11 -21.72 -20.79
CA VAL A 3 20.34 -21.74 -19.34
C VAL A 3 19.57 -20.58 -18.75
N PHE A 4 18.62 -20.88 -17.85
CA PHE A 4 17.89 -19.86 -17.11
C PHE A 4 18.57 -19.65 -15.75
N GLU A 5 19.06 -18.44 -15.52
CA GLU A 5 19.58 -18.07 -14.19
C GLU A 5 18.43 -17.82 -13.23
N ARG A 6 18.44 -18.52 -12.10
CA ARG A 6 17.48 -18.29 -11.02
C ARG A 6 17.91 -17.07 -10.21
N LYS A 7 17.12 -16.01 -10.25
CA LYS A 7 17.26 -14.87 -9.35
C LYS A 7 16.49 -15.10 -8.06
N THR A 8 17.08 -14.74 -6.92
CA THR A 8 16.41 -14.74 -5.62
C THR A 8 15.95 -13.33 -5.28
N ILE A 9 14.75 -13.21 -4.71
CA ILE A 9 14.19 -11.93 -4.28
C ILE A 9 14.82 -11.52 -2.95
N ASP A 10 15.32 -10.29 -2.88
CA ASP A 10 15.68 -9.60 -1.65
C ASP A 10 14.40 -9.04 -1.01
N TRP A 11 13.79 -9.85 -0.14
CA TRP A 11 12.54 -9.48 0.53
C TRP A 11 12.70 -8.31 1.51
N VAL A 12 13.91 -8.06 2.02
CA VAL A 12 14.17 -6.91 2.91
C VAL A 12 14.06 -5.62 2.10
N LYS A 13 14.81 -5.50 1.00
CA LYS A 13 14.74 -4.30 0.14
C LYS A 13 13.38 -4.15 -0.55
N THR A 14 12.76 -5.26 -0.92
CA THR A 14 11.39 -5.25 -1.47
C THR A 14 10.39 -4.72 -0.42
N GLY A 15 10.49 -5.19 0.83
CA GLY A 15 9.68 -4.72 1.94
C GLY A 15 9.86 -3.21 2.20
N GLU A 16 11.10 -2.72 2.18
CA GLU A 16 11.41 -1.29 2.33
C GLU A 16 10.76 -0.44 1.24
N LYS A 17 10.78 -0.90 -0.02
CA LYS A 17 10.08 -0.23 -1.13
C LYS A 17 8.57 -0.18 -0.91
N LEU A 18 7.97 -1.27 -0.43
CA LEU A 18 6.54 -1.31 -0.11
C LEU A 18 6.19 -0.38 1.07
N ALA A 19 7.04 -0.31 2.10
CA ALA A 19 6.88 0.62 3.21
C ALA A 19 6.95 2.08 2.74
N PHE A 20 7.88 2.36 1.81
CA PHE A 20 7.99 3.68 1.18
C PHE A 20 6.74 4.04 0.38
N LEU A 21 6.21 3.10 -0.42
CA LEU A 21 4.95 3.28 -1.14
C LEU A 21 3.79 3.52 -0.19
N ARG A 22 3.69 2.77 0.91
CA ARG A 22 2.67 2.97 1.94
C ARG A 22 2.66 4.41 2.46
N ALA A 23 3.85 4.95 2.73
CA ALA A 23 3.96 6.29 3.30
C ALA A 23 3.68 7.41 2.28
N ASN A 24 4.09 7.23 1.02
CA ASN A 24 4.20 8.33 0.07
C ASN A 24 3.20 8.27 -1.09
N ASP A 25 2.61 7.11 -1.40
CA ASP A 25 1.73 6.99 -2.55
C ASP A 25 0.32 7.53 -2.26
N LEU A 26 -0.09 8.51 -3.07
CA LEU A 26 -1.38 9.18 -2.92
C LEU A 26 -2.53 8.25 -3.30
N SER A 27 -2.40 7.41 -4.32
CA SER A 27 -3.45 6.50 -4.76
C SER A 27 -3.77 5.46 -3.70
N LEU A 28 -2.73 4.88 -3.09
CA LEU A 28 -2.85 3.94 -1.99
C LEU A 28 -3.50 4.57 -0.77
N ARG A 29 -3.10 5.80 -0.42
CA ARG A 29 -3.71 6.57 0.67
C ARG A 29 -5.19 6.82 0.45
N ARG A 30 -5.55 7.25 -0.76
CA ARG A 30 -6.95 7.49 -1.17
C ARG A 30 -7.78 6.22 -1.04
N TYR A 31 -7.26 5.11 -1.55
CA TYR A 31 -7.94 3.82 -1.50
C TYR A 31 -8.10 3.31 -0.06
N ALA A 32 -7.04 3.40 0.77
CA ALA A 32 -7.08 2.99 2.17
C ALA A 32 -8.11 3.80 2.98
N CYS A 33 -8.14 5.12 2.77
CA CYS A 33 -9.15 5.99 3.38
C CYS A 33 -10.58 5.57 2.98
N TRP A 34 -10.82 5.34 1.69
CA TRP A 34 -12.11 4.86 1.21
C TRP A 34 -12.50 3.52 1.84
N VAL A 35 -11.59 2.53 1.89
CA VAL A 35 -11.87 1.22 2.53
C VAL A 35 -12.23 1.37 4.00
N CYS A 36 -11.50 2.22 4.73
CA CYS A 36 -11.72 2.47 6.15
C CYS A 36 -13.07 3.14 6.45
N HIS A 37 -13.51 4.06 5.58
CA HIS A 37 -14.63 4.95 5.88
C HIS A 37 -15.87 4.78 4.99
N ARG A 38 -15.86 3.87 3.99
CA ARG A 38 -17.00 3.64 3.07
C ARG A 38 -18.37 3.37 3.72
N LYS A 39 -18.41 3.03 5.01
CA LYS A 39 -19.66 2.74 5.75
C LYS A 39 -20.17 3.88 6.62
N GLU A 40 -19.32 4.84 6.94
CA GLU A 40 -19.60 5.86 7.94
C GLU A 40 -19.99 7.21 7.28
N TRP A 41 -19.73 7.38 5.97
CA TRP A 41 -19.80 8.64 5.23
C TRP A 41 -20.03 8.30 3.74
N GLU A 42 -20.78 9.11 2.99
CA GLU A 42 -20.91 9.00 1.52
C GLU A 42 -19.59 9.37 0.81
N CYS A 43 -18.50 8.69 1.13
CA CYS A 43 -17.20 8.89 0.51
C CYS A 43 -17.24 8.33 -0.91
N THR A 44 -17.29 9.24 -1.88
CA THR A 44 -17.28 8.91 -3.32
C THR A 44 -15.92 8.43 -3.83
N GLY A 45 -14.88 8.42 -2.97
CA GLY A 45 -13.50 8.08 -3.34
C GLY A 45 -12.79 9.18 -4.13
N ASN A 46 -13.42 10.34 -4.34
CA ASN A 46 -12.85 11.45 -5.09
C ASN A 46 -12.14 12.44 -4.15
N CYS A 47 -10.87 12.16 -3.88
CA CYS A 47 -10.15 12.75 -2.74
C CYS A 47 -9.57 14.14 -2.95
N ASP A 48 -9.74 14.76 -4.12
CA ASP A 48 -9.43 16.20 -4.27
C ASP A 48 -10.32 17.06 -3.34
N VAL A 49 -11.48 16.51 -2.94
CA VAL A 49 -12.45 17.15 -2.03
C VAL A 49 -12.28 16.71 -0.57
N CYS A 50 -11.50 15.65 -0.28
CA CYS A 50 -11.33 15.16 1.09
C CYS A 50 -10.57 16.15 2.00
N LEU A 51 -9.79 17.08 1.44
CA LEU A 51 -9.18 18.18 2.20
C LEU A 51 -10.17 19.30 2.55
N GLU A 52 -11.30 19.36 1.83
CA GLU A 52 -12.35 20.38 1.98
C GLU A 52 -13.51 19.93 2.87
N ILE A 53 -13.77 18.62 2.98
CA ILE A 53 -14.78 18.06 3.89
C ILE A 53 -14.25 18.12 5.34
N PRO A 54 -14.88 18.88 6.26
CA PRO A 54 -14.36 19.09 7.63
C PRO A 54 -14.17 17.80 8.42
N ALA A 55 -15.03 16.81 8.19
CA ALA A 55 -14.91 15.52 8.83
C ALA A 55 -13.68 14.73 8.30
N HIS A 56 -13.33 14.84 7.01
CA HIS A 56 -12.11 14.21 6.45
C HIS A 56 -10.85 14.99 6.82
N ARG A 57 -10.95 16.32 6.97
CA ARG A 57 -9.90 17.16 7.58
C ARG A 57 -9.60 16.76 9.03
N ARG A 58 -10.58 16.21 9.76
CA ARG A 58 -10.36 15.59 11.08
C ARG A 58 -9.54 14.31 11.04
N ALA A 59 -9.75 13.48 10.02
CA ALA A 59 -9.00 12.25 9.82
C ALA A 59 -7.58 12.50 9.30
N LEU A 60 -7.39 13.50 8.44
CA LEU A 60 -6.10 13.79 7.78
C LEU A 60 -5.31 14.98 8.36
N GLY A 61 -5.92 15.88 9.14
CA GLY A 61 -5.35 17.19 9.45
C GLY A 61 -5.46 17.68 10.92
N GLU A 62 -6.40 17.24 11.74
CA GLU A 62 -6.54 17.75 13.12
C GLU A 62 -5.53 17.17 14.13
N ARG A 63 -4.65 16.24 13.74
CA ARG A 63 -3.67 15.64 14.67
C ARG A 63 -2.20 16.01 14.42
N GLY A 64 -1.88 16.81 13.40
CA GLY A 64 -0.48 17.06 13.03
C GLY A 64 0.32 15.77 12.72
N LEU A 65 -0.40 14.68 12.40
CA LEU A 65 0.17 13.39 12.08
C LEU A 65 0.50 13.35 10.58
N ASP A 66 1.68 12.84 10.28
CA ASP A 66 2.19 12.52 8.96
C ASP A 66 1.06 11.95 8.08
N PRO A 67 0.79 12.51 6.89
CA PRO A 67 -0.33 12.06 6.05
C PRO A 67 -0.12 10.64 5.48
N SER A 68 0.87 9.88 5.93
CA SER A 68 1.17 8.52 5.52
C SER A 68 0.05 7.53 5.87
N THR A 69 -0.16 6.54 4.99
CA THR A 69 -1.06 5.43 5.28
C THR A 69 -0.44 4.59 6.40
N SER A 70 -1.17 4.30 7.48
CA SER A 70 -0.67 3.42 8.55
C SER A 70 -0.70 1.94 8.13
N CYS A 71 0.11 1.10 8.77
CA CYS A 71 0.04 -0.36 8.55
C CYS A 71 -1.35 -0.92 8.92
N ALA A 72 -2.04 -0.32 9.90
CA ALA A 72 -3.37 -0.76 10.32
C ALA A 72 -4.45 -0.46 9.27
N GLU A 73 -4.39 0.71 8.62
CA GLU A 73 -5.27 1.04 7.49
C GLU A 73 -4.99 0.15 6.29
N LEU A 74 -3.72 -0.06 6.00
CA LEU A 74 -3.30 -0.94 4.91
C LEU A 74 -3.71 -2.40 5.16
N ALA A 75 -3.65 -2.87 6.40
CA ALA A 75 -4.12 -4.20 6.76
C ALA A 75 -5.61 -4.40 6.43
N LYS A 76 -6.46 -3.38 6.65
CA LYS A 76 -7.88 -3.43 6.25
C LYS A 76 -8.06 -3.51 4.73
N VAL A 77 -7.19 -2.85 3.96
CA VAL A 77 -7.19 -2.93 2.48
C VAL A 77 -6.91 -4.34 2.00
N PHE A 78 -5.92 -5.02 2.60
CA PHE A 78 -5.54 -6.38 2.21
C PHE A 78 -6.36 -7.48 2.89
N GLY A 79 -7.23 -7.15 3.84
CA GLY A 79 -7.97 -8.14 4.63
C GLY A 79 -7.07 -8.91 5.60
N GLU A 80 -5.99 -8.28 6.04
CA GLU A 80 -4.92 -8.87 6.86
C GLU A 80 -4.83 -8.20 8.24
N THR A 81 -3.89 -8.66 9.06
CA THR A 81 -3.55 -7.99 10.33
C THR A 81 -2.41 -6.99 10.15
N GLU A 82 -2.34 -5.98 11.03
CA GLU A 82 -1.23 -5.00 11.02
C GLU A 82 0.14 -5.68 11.14
N SER A 83 0.24 -6.74 11.94
CA SER A 83 1.47 -7.51 12.12
C SER A 83 1.94 -8.17 10.82
N VAL A 84 1.00 -8.71 10.03
CA VAL A 84 1.30 -9.31 8.72
C VAL A 84 1.88 -8.26 7.76
N VAL A 85 1.22 -7.11 7.65
CA VAL A 85 1.71 -5.99 6.83
C VAL A 85 3.11 -5.52 7.28
N ARG A 86 3.34 -5.41 8.59
CA ARG A 86 4.65 -5.03 9.13
C ARG A 86 5.73 -6.08 8.84
N ASN A 87 5.39 -7.36 8.84
CA ASN A 87 6.32 -8.43 8.50
C ASN A 87 6.66 -8.44 7.00
N TRP A 88 5.70 -8.11 6.13
CA TRP A 88 5.95 -7.87 4.71
C TRP A 88 6.92 -6.70 4.49
N GLU A 89 6.64 -5.56 5.12
CA GLU A 89 7.42 -4.32 4.97
C GLU A 89 8.84 -4.40 5.57
N SER A 90 9.06 -5.30 6.54
CA SER A 90 10.39 -5.58 7.08
C SER A 90 11.11 -6.73 6.39
N GLY A 91 10.49 -7.37 5.38
CA GLY A 91 11.03 -8.53 4.68
C GLY A 91 11.12 -9.80 5.54
N ARG A 92 10.55 -9.82 6.75
CA ARG A 92 10.51 -10.99 7.62
C ARG A 92 9.72 -12.14 7.01
N THR A 93 8.70 -11.81 6.23
CA THR A 93 7.87 -12.77 5.50
C THR A 93 7.70 -12.31 4.07
N PRO A 94 7.74 -13.21 3.07
CA PRO A 94 7.43 -12.90 1.69
C PRO A 94 6.04 -12.28 1.56
N VAL A 95 5.90 -11.36 0.60
CA VAL A 95 4.59 -10.76 0.26
C VAL A 95 3.88 -11.70 -0.72
N PRO A 96 2.62 -12.10 -0.44
CA PRO A 96 1.83 -12.91 -1.36
C PRO A 96 1.63 -12.21 -2.71
N LEU A 97 1.55 -12.98 -3.80
CA LEU A 97 1.35 -12.45 -5.14
C LEU A 97 0.02 -11.69 -5.25
N GLU A 98 -1.01 -12.15 -4.55
CA GLU A 98 -2.33 -11.53 -4.50
C GLU A 98 -2.26 -10.12 -3.89
N ALA A 99 -1.42 -9.93 -2.88
CA ALA A 99 -1.18 -8.62 -2.29
C ALA A 99 -0.41 -7.71 -3.25
N LEU A 100 0.63 -8.22 -3.92
CA LEU A 100 1.37 -7.47 -4.95
C LEU A 100 0.47 -7.07 -6.13
N TYR A 101 -0.43 -7.97 -6.54
CA TYR A 101 -1.44 -7.68 -7.56
C TYR A 101 -2.41 -6.59 -7.11
N LEU A 102 -2.90 -6.65 -5.88
CA LEU A 102 -3.80 -5.60 -5.36
C LEU A 102 -3.09 -4.25 -5.25
N TYR A 103 -1.80 -4.21 -4.87
CA TYR A 103 -1.00 -2.99 -4.98
C TYR A 103 -1.00 -2.45 -6.41
N ALA A 104 -0.61 -3.24 -7.40
CA ALA A 104 -0.57 -2.82 -8.79
C ALA A 104 -1.93 -2.24 -9.24
N ARG A 105 -3.04 -2.90 -8.88
CA ARG A 105 -4.40 -2.44 -9.17
C ARG A 105 -4.74 -1.11 -8.52
N ILE A 106 -4.36 -0.89 -7.27
CA ILE A 106 -4.60 0.37 -6.55
C ILE A 106 -3.77 1.51 -7.16
N LEU A 107 -2.53 1.24 -7.54
CA LEU A 107 -1.63 2.20 -8.18
C LEU A 107 -1.95 2.44 -9.67
N GLY A 108 -2.92 1.71 -10.23
CA GLY A 108 -3.30 1.84 -11.65
C GLY A 108 -2.23 1.33 -12.62
N LYS A 109 -1.38 0.39 -12.17
CA LYS A 109 -0.29 -0.21 -12.95
C LYS A 109 -0.65 -1.65 -13.36
N ASP A 110 -0.10 -2.10 -14.47
CA ASP A 110 -0.03 -3.54 -14.76
C ASP A 110 0.94 -4.23 -13.78
N LEU A 111 0.74 -5.54 -13.59
CA LEU A 111 1.49 -6.30 -12.59
C LEU A 111 2.98 -6.33 -12.92
N ASP A 112 3.35 -6.54 -14.19
CA ASP A 112 4.76 -6.68 -14.58
C ASP A 112 5.54 -5.38 -14.33
N THR A 113 4.99 -4.24 -14.76
CA THR A 113 5.57 -2.91 -14.48
C THR A 113 5.69 -2.65 -12.98
N PHE A 114 4.67 -3.00 -12.19
CA PHE A 114 4.74 -2.85 -10.74
C PHE A 114 5.84 -3.73 -10.13
N LEU A 115 5.94 -5.00 -10.54
CA LEU A 115 6.96 -5.92 -10.04
C LEU A 115 8.37 -5.46 -10.39
N ASP A 116 8.60 -4.96 -11.60
CA ASP A 116 9.89 -4.41 -12.02
C ASP A 116 10.33 -3.21 -11.16
N GLU A 117 9.37 -2.41 -10.66
CA GLU A 117 9.66 -1.28 -9.78
C GLU A 117 9.93 -1.69 -8.33
N VAL A 118 9.20 -2.68 -7.79
CA VAL A 118 9.23 -2.99 -6.35
C VAL A 118 10.07 -4.21 -5.99
N ILE A 119 10.17 -5.21 -6.86
CA ILE A 119 10.92 -6.43 -6.57
C ILE A 119 12.41 -6.15 -6.75
N VAL A 120 13.17 -6.42 -5.71
CA VAL A 120 14.63 -6.31 -5.74
C VAL A 120 15.21 -7.71 -5.76
N TYR A 121 16.15 -7.96 -6.67
CA TYR A 121 16.88 -9.23 -6.74
C TYR A 121 18.25 -9.11 -6.07
N GLN A 122 18.75 -10.23 -5.54
CA GLN A 122 20.11 -10.37 -5.02
C GLN A 122 21.14 -10.56 -6.13
#